data_AF-A0A268H9A1-F1
#
_entry.id   AF-A0A268H9A1-F1
#
_cell.length_a   1.000
_cell.length_b   1.000
_cell.length_c   1.000
_cell.angle_alpha   90.00
_cell.angle_beta   90.00
_cell.angle_gamma   90.00
#
_symmetry.space_group_name_H-M   'P 1'
#
loop_
_entity.id
_entity.type
_entity.pdbx_description
1 polymer ?
#
loop_
_entity_poly.entity_id
_entity_poly.type
_entity_poly.pdbx_seq_one_letter_code
_entity_poly.pdbx_strand_id
1 'polypeptide(L)'
;MIILLDVFSILMLSSISGSFSEDDTQHNIEQLRKTDWFQKYLNQQPYRDLLIFDKDVRKVIGRLNNKKLAKNPQRKAYQHIVTKVLQRKIIVSAK
;
A
#
# COMPACT_ATOMS: atom_id res chain seq x y z
N MET A 1 16.11 -13.76 -5.88
CA MET A 1 15.24 -14.28 -4.80
C MET A 1 13.96 -13.42 -4.68
N ILE A 2 12.98 -13.62 -5.57
CA ILE A 2 11.74 -12.82 -5.60
C ILE A 2 10.61 -13.56 -4.86
N ILE A 3 10.58 -14.89 -4.97
CA ILE A 3 9.54 -15.76 -4.40
C ILE A 3 9.47 -15.66 -2.86
N LEU A 4 10.61 -15.55 -2.17
CA LEU A 4 10.63 -15.45 -0.70
C LEU A 4 10.01 -14.13 -0.18
N LEU A 5 10.24 -13.01 -0.89
CA LEU A 5 9.65 -11.71 -0.56
C LEU A 5 8.15 -11.68 -0.84
N ASP A 6 7.71 -12.36 -1.90
CA ASP A 6 6.29 -12.48 -2.22
C ASP A 6 5.52 -13.27 -1.15
N VAL A 7 6.08 -14.39 -0.69
CA VAL A 7 5.49 -15.21 0.39
C VAL A 7 5.50 -14.45 1.71
N PHE A 8 6.58 -13.74 2.04
CA PHE A 8 6.65 -12.88 3.22
C PHE A 8 5.62 -11.74 3.18
N SER A 9 5.38 -11.16 2.00
CA SER A 9 4.39 -10.10 1.83
C SER A 9 2.96 -10.63 1.98
N ILE A 10 2.69 -11.85 1.50
CA ILE A 10 1.40 -12.54 1.72
C ILE A 10 1.19 -12.83 3.20
N LEU A 11 2.21 -13.34 3.90
CA LEU A 11 2.20 -13.56 5.35
C LEU A 11 1.98 -12.28 6.16
N MET A 12 2.56 -11.16 5.69
CA MET A 12 2.31 -9.84 6.27
C MET A 12 0.87 -9.38 6.03
N LEU A 13 0.29 -9.62 4.85
CA LEU A 13 -1.12 -9.32 4.55
C LEU A 13 -2.08 -10.17 5.39
N SER A 14 -1.78 -11.46 5.61
CA SER A 14 -2.61 -12.35 6.43
C SER A 14 -2.51 -12.07 7.94
N SER A 15 -1.39 -11.51 8.40
CA SER A 15 -1.19 -11.09 9.79
C SER A 15 -1.88 -9.76 10.12
N ILE A 16 -2.55 -9.12 9.16
CA ILE A 16 -3.34 -7.92 9.40
C ILE A 16 -4.76 -8.34 9.82
N SER A 17 -4.89 -8.78 11.08
CA SER A 17 -6.16 -8.90 11.76
C SER A 17 -6.44 -7.64 12.57
N GLY A 18 -7.50 -6.92 12.20
CA GLY A 18 -7.94 -5.69 12.86
C GLY A 18 -8.89 -4.89 11.98
N SER A 19 -9.91 -4.28 12.60
CA SER A 19 -10.66 -3.20 11.96
C SER A 19 -9.70 -2.01 11.77
N PHE A 20 -9.54 -1.54 10.53
CA PHE A 20 -8.85 -0.28 10.25
C PHE A 20 -9.93 0.79 10.02
N SER A 21 -9.70 1.97 10.56
CA SER A 21 -10.55 3.15 10.34
C SER A 21 -10.11 3.90 9.09
N GLU A 22 -10.94 4.84 8.65
CA GLU A 22 -10.52 5.77 7.60
C GLU A 22 -9.40 6.70 8.08
N ASP A 23 -9.35 7.00 9.37
CA ASP A 23 -8.26 7.76 10.01
C ASP A 23 -6.92 7.00 9.93
N ASP A 24 -6.93 5.67 10.09
CA ASP A 24 -5.74 4.83 9.91
C ASP A 24 -5.24 4.87 8.46
N THR A 25 -6.16 4.82 7.49
CA THR A 25 -5.84 4.97 6.07
C THR A 25 -5.21 6.32 5.80
N GLN A 26 -5.84 7.40 6.28
CA GLN A 26 -5.37 8.76 6.06
C GLN A 26 -3.98 8.98 6.71
N HIS A 27 -3.80 8.56 7.95
CA HIS A 27 -2.51 8.63 8.65
C HIS A 27 -1.42 7.89 7.87
N ASN A 28 -1.69 6.67 7.40
CA ASN A 28 -0.72 5.89 6.66
C ASN A 28 -0.39 6.53 5.30
N ILE A 29 -1.38 7.09 4.59
CA ILE A 29 -1.16 7.85 3.34
C ILE A 29 -0.23 9.04 3.62
N GLU A 30 -0.43 9.77 4.72
CA GLU A 30 0.42 10.91 5.08
C GLU A 30 1.86 10.50 5.36
N GLN A 31 2.09 9.36 6.04
CA GLN A 31 3.44 8.82 6.21
C GLN A 31 4.07 8.41 4.88
N LEU A 32 3.31 7.70 4.03
CA LEU A 32 3.79 7.24 2.73
C LEU A 32 4.09 8.40 1.77
N ARG A 33 3.32 9.50 1.81
CA ARG A 33 3.53 10.70 1.00
C ARG A 33 4.89 11.35 1.21
N LYS A 34 5.55 11.10 2.35
CA LYS A 34 6.92 11.55 2.63
C LYS A 34 7.98 10.78 1.83
N THR A 35 7.59 9.75 1.08
CA THR A 35 8.51 8.91 0.31
C THR A 35 8.43 9.22 -1.18
N ASP A 36 9.59 9.25 -1.85
CA ASP A 36 9.67 9.54 -3.29
C ASP A 36 8.89 8.54 -4.14
N TRP A 37 8.91 7.25 -3.75
CA TRP A 37 8.24 6.20 -4.52
C TRP A 37 6.72 6.36 -4.48
N PHE A 38 6.15 6.80 -3.35
CA PHE A 38 4.71 7.00 -3.25
C PHE A 38 4.28 8.27 -3.98
N GLN A 39 5.09 9.33 -3.92
CA GLN A 39 4.86 10.54 -4.71
C GLN A 39 4.85 10.26 -6.22
N LYS A 40 5.74 9.39 -6.71
CA LYS A 40 5.72 8.96 -8.12
C LYS A 40 4.37 8.35 -8.51
N TYR A 41 3.78 7.49 -7.68
CA TYR A 41 2.45 6.95 -7.95
C TYR A 41 1.33 7.99 -7.85
N LEU A 42 1.42 8.94 -6.91
CA LEU A 42 0.45 10.03 -6.82
C LEU A 42 0.46 10.95 -8.05
N ASN A 43 1.59 11.05 -8.75
CA ASN A 43 1.76 11.90 -9.92
C ASN A 43 1.42 11.21 -11.25
N GLN A 44 1.07 9.92 -11.23
CA GLN A 44 0.84 9.13 -12.44
C GLN A 44 -0.56 8.53 -12.45
N GLN A 45 -1.32 8.78 -13.52
CA GLN A 45 -2.53 8.00 -13.77
C GLN A 45 -2.18 6.61 -14.33
N PRO A 46 -3.00 5.57 -14.07
CA PRO A 46 -4.22 5.56 -13.26
C PRO A 46 -3.95 5.34 -11.75
N TYR A 47 -2.68 5.28 -11.33
CA TYR A 47 -2.30 4.96 -9.95
C TYR A 47 -2.84 5.97 -8.93
N ARG A 48 -2.83 7.25 -9.29
CA ARG A 48 -3.39 8.31 -8.44
C ARG A 48 -4.85 8.03 -8.08
N ASP A 49 -5.68 7.72 -9.06
CA ASP A 49 -7.11 7.48 -8.83
C ASP A 49 -7.34 6.25 -7.97
N LEU A 50 -6.54 5.20 -8.17
CA LEU A 50 -6.58 4.02 -7.32
C LEU A 50 -6.18 4.33 -5.87
N LEU A 51 -5.16 5.16 -5.65
CA LEU A 51 -4.73 5.57 -4.31
C LEU A 51 -5.76 6.46 -3.60
N ILE A 52 -6.50 7.30 -4.35
CA ILE A 52 -7.48 8.23 -3.78
C ILE A 52 -8.85 7.58 -3.62
N PHE A 53 -9.31 6.78 -4.58
CA PHE A 53 -10.72 6.38 -4.66
C PHE A 53 -10.95 4.86 -4.59
N ASP A 54 -9.97 4.00 -4.93
CA ASP A 54 -10.20 2.55 -4.90
C ASP A 54 -10.23 2.02 -3.46
N LYS A 55 -11.40 1.50 -3.06
CA LYS A 55 -11.66 1.01 -1.70
C LYS A 55 -10.71 -0.10 -1.27
N ASP A 56 -10.30 -0.99 -2.17
CA ASP A 56 -9.43 -2.11 -1.82
C ASP A 56 -7.98 -1.66 -1.65
N VAL A 57 -7.51 -0.76 -2.50
CA VAL A 57 -6.18 -0.13 -2.38
C VAL A 57 -6.11 0.65 -1.07
N ARG A 58 -7.09 1.51 -0.78
CA ARG A 58 -7.18 2.24 0.49
C ARG A 58 -7.21 1.30 1.69
N LYS A 59 -7.99 0.22 1.62
CA LYS A 59 -8.03 -0.84 2.65
C LYS A 59 -6.67 -1.49 2.90
N VAL A 60 -5.91 -1.80 1.86
CA VAL A 60 -4.55 -2.34 2.02
C VAL A 60 -3.63 -1.32 2.70
N ILE A 61 -3.76 -0.03 2.36
CA ILE A 61 -2.95 1.04 2.97
C ILE A 61 -3.31 1.26 4.45
N GLY A 62 -4.59 1.33 4.81
CA GLY A 62 -5.04 1.48 6.21
C GLY A 62 -4.62 0.30 7.10
N ARG A 63 -4.46 -0.88 6.50
CA ARG A 63 -3.99 -2.09 7.16
C ARG A 63 -2.49 -2.14 7.43
N LEU A 64 -1.70 -1.22 6.87
CA LEU A 64 -0.27 -1.17 7.19
C LEU A 64 -0.07 -0.82 8.67
N ASN A 65 0.93 -1.44 9.29
CA ASN A 65 1.25 -1.18 10.69
C ASN A 65 1.71 0.28 10.87
N ASN A 66 0.82 1.14 11.37
CA ASN A 66 1.03 2.59 11.53
C ASN A 66 2.27 2.92 12.37
N LYS A 67 2.50 2.23 13.49
CA LYS A 67 3.67 2.43 14.38
C LYS A 67 4.98 2.18 13.66
N LYS A 68 5.07 1.08 12.90
CA LYS A 68 6.26 0.73 12.12
C LYS A 68 6.43 1.64 10.90
N LEU A 69 5.32 2.06 10.28
CA LEU A 69 5.31 2.97 9.14
C LEU A 69 5.79 4.37 9.55
N ALA A 70 5.29 4.92 10.66
CA ALA A 70 5.73 6.20 11.21
C ALA A 70 7.23 6.21 11.54
N LYS A 71 7.78 5.08 12.01
CA LYS A 71 9.22 4.93 12.31
C LYS A 71 10.09 4.83 11.04
N ASN A 72 9.63 4.12 10.02
CA ASN A 72 10.37 3.97 8.76
C ASN A 72 9.41 3.88 7.55
N PRO A 73 9.00 5.04 7.00
CA PRO A 73 8.11 5.08 5.83
C PRO A 73 8.72 4.48 4.57
N GLN A 74 10.05 4.52 4.44
CA GLN A 74 10.79 4.04 3.25
C GLN A 74 11.01 2.52 3.24
N ARG A 75 10.45 1.78 4.21
CA ARG A 75 10.61 0.33 4.27
C ARG A 75 10.10 -0.32 2.98
N LYS A 76 11.01 -0.98 2.24
CA LYS A 76 10.72 -1.64 0.95
C LYS A 76 9.52 -2.59 0.97
N ALA A 77 9.22 -3.21 2.12
CA ALA A 77 8.05 -4.07 2.28
C ALA A 77 6.73 -3.30 2.03
N TYR A 78 6.61 -2.05 2.50
CA TYR A 78 5.41 -1.25 2.28
C TYR A 78 5.26 -0.83 0.82
N GLN A 79 6.37 -0.41 0.19
CA GLN A 79 6.39 -0.15 -1.25
C GLN A 79 5.92 -1.38 -2.03
N HIS A 80 6.48 -2.55 -1.74
CA HIS A 80 6.10 -3.79 -2.42
C HIS A 80 4.60 -4.12 -2.25
N ILE A 81 4.06 -4.02 -1.03
CA ILE A 81 2.63 -4.27 -0.75
C ILE A 81 1.74 -3.32 -1.56
N VAL A 82 2.03 -2.01 -1.52
CA VAL A 82 1.24 -0.99 -2.22
C VAL A 82 1.36 -1.14 -3.74
N THR A 83 2.56 -1.32 -4.28
CA THR A 83 2.79 -1.57 -5.70
C THR A 83 2.02 -2.81 -6.18
N LYS A 84 2.01 -3.90 -5.40
CA LYS A 84 1.34 -5.15 -5.76
C LYS A 84 -0.18 -4.99 -5.83
N VAL A 85 -0.81 -4.26 -4.91
CA VAL A 85 -2.26 -4.02 -4.97
C VAL A 85 -2.62 -3.11 -6.15
N LEU A 86 -1.82 -2.07 -6.41
CA LEU A 86 -1.99 -1.17 -7.55
C LEU A 86 -1.89 -1.92 -8.89
N GLN A 87 -0.84 -2.73 -9.08
CA GLN A 87 -0.64 -3.52 -10.29
C GLN A 87 -1.78 -4.53 -10.52
N ARG A 88 -2.27 -5.18 -9.46
CA ARG A 88 -3.42 -6.09 -9.55
C ARG A 88 -4.66 -5.37 -10.09
N LYS A 89 -4.95 -4.15 -9.63
CA LYS A 89 -6.10 -3.36 -10.10
C LYS A 89 -5.98 -2.96 -11.56
N ILE A 90 -4.78 -2.58 -12.01
CA ILE A 90 -4.53 -2.25 -13.42
C ILE A 90 -4.70 -3.47 -14.31
N ILE A 91 -4.10 -4.61 -13.95
CA ILE A 91 -4.18 -5.84 -14.74
C ILE A 91 -5.62 -6.34 -14.85
N VAL A 92 -6.39 -6.26 -13.76
CA VAL A 92 -7.81 -6.65 -13.76
C VAL A 92 -8.67 -5.69 -14.60
N SER A 93 -8.37 -4.38 -14.58
CA SER A 93 -9.13 -3.39 -15.37
C SER A 93 -8.81 -3.40 -16.86
N ALA A 94 -7.72 -4.07 -17.27
CA ALA A 94 -7.31 -4.21 -18.67
C ALA A 94 -7.88 -5.48 -19.36
N LYS A 95 -8.62 -6.31 -18.62
CA LYS A 95 -9.39 -7.45 -19.14
C LYS A 95 -10.85 -7.06 -19.28
#